data_AF-A0AAU5A759-F1
#
_entry.id   AF-A0AAU5A759-F1
#
_cell.length_a   1.000
_cell.length_b   1.000
_cell.length_c   1.000
_cell.angle_alpha   90.00
_cell.angle_beta   90.00
_cell.angle_gamma   90.00
#
_symmetry.space_group_name_H-M   'P 1'
#
loop_
_entity.id
_entity.type
_entity.pdbx_description
1 polymer ?
#
loop_
_entity_poly.entity_id
_entity_poly.type
_entity_poly.pdbx_seq_one_letter_code
_entity_poly.pdbx_strand_id
1 'polypeptide(L)'
;MTTRTHTPDRVTTNEHGHESTTFTVQRACNGCGAFLGDVTDAEMDRAVHGLPAGDVRGECDHCRPLVELEAASCKTWRLTERSYPRVAHEVDQLRPWVFSKGYWQEVGGTLQVVGLRVGAGEDRVVARFGEWLVRHPDGHFTVHSAPAAEEQPAEPPVVLDVEDVPGGEYL
;
A
#
# COMPACT_ATOMS: atom_id res chain seq x y z
N MET A 1 2.06 19.78 -10.78
CA MET A 1 1.52 18.69 -9.95
C MET A 1 0.26 19.22 -9.30
N THR A 2 -0.89 18.61 -9.54
CA THR A 2 -2.14 19.07 -8.93
C THR A 2 -2.46 18.11 -7.79
N THR A 3 -2.14 18.52 -6.56
CA THR A 3 -2.59 17.82 -5.36
C THR A 3 -4.12 17.89 -5.32
N ARG A 4 -4.79 16.76 -5.06
CA ARG A 4 -6.25 16.77 -4.94
C ARG A 4 -6.65 17.54 -3.69
N THR A 5 -7.88 18.07 -3.70
CA THR A 5 -8.49 18.61 -2.50
C THR A 5 -8.61 17.50 -1.45
N HIS A 6 -8.42 17.84 -0.18
CA HIS A 6 -8.68 16.94 0.94
C HIS A 6 -9.75 17.59 1.82
N THR A 7 -11.00 17.16 1.66
CA THR A 7 -12.11 17.72 2.43
C THR A 7 -12.09 17.14 3.85
N PRO A 8 -11.97 17.97 4.91
CA PRO A 8 -11.94 17.46 6.28
C PRO A 8 -13.31 16.93 6.71
N ASP A 9 -13.29 15.97 7.61
CA ASP A 9 -14.51 15.41 8.21
C ASP A 9 -15.27 16.47 9.01
N ARG A 10 -16.59 16.39 8.97
CA ARG A 10 -17.49 17.29 9.70
C ARG A 10 -18.37 16.49 10.65
N VAL A 11 -18.25 16.78 11.95
CA VAL A 11 -19.14 16.23 12.98
C VAL A 11 -20.27 17.21 13.25
N THR A 12 -21.50 16.70 13.35
CA THR A 12 -22.69 17.48 13.74
C THR A 12 -23.49 16.71 14.78
N THR A 13 -23.99 17.40 15.80
CA THR A 13 -24.85 16.83 16.84
C THR A 13 -26.30 17.19 16.54
N ASN A 14 -27.21 16.20 16.56
CA ASN A 14 -28.64 16.43 16.34
C ASN A 14 -29.35 16.88 17.63
N GLU A 15 -30.65 17.19 17.53
CA GLU A 15 -31.48 17.65 18.66
C GLU A 15 -31.64 16.63 19.80
N HIS A 16 -31.32 15.36 19.56
CA HIS A 16 -31.34 14.28 20.54
C HIS A 16 -29.95 14.00 21.16
N GLY A 17 -28.94 14.80 20.82
CA GLY A 17 -27.57 14.63 21.32
C GLY A 17 -26.76 13.57 20.58
N HIS A 18 -27.26 12.98 19.49
CA HIS A 18 -26.49 12.01 18.71
C HIS A 18 -25.55 12.72 17.73
N GLU A 19 -24.31 12.25 17.68
CA GLU A 19 -23.31 12.72 16.73
C GLU A 19 -23.42 12.00 15.38
N SER A 20 -23.23 12.75 14.30
CA SER A 20 -23.13 12.24 12.93
C SER A 20 -21.91 12.85 12.27
N THR A 21 -21.07 12.00 11.68
CA THR A 21 -19.87 12.41 10.93
C THR A 21 -20.13 12.31 9.44
N THR A 22 -19.98 13.44 8.75
CA THR A 22 -19.92 13.50 7.29
C THR A 22 -18.47 13.53 6.87
N PHE A 23 -18.05 12.56 6.05
CA PHE A 23 -16.71 12.48 5.48
C PHE A 23 -16.79 12.42 3.96
N THR A 24 -15.72 12.87 3.29
CA THR A 24 -15.57 12.72 1.84
C THR A 24 -14.69 11.51 1.58
N VAL A 25 -15.16 10.60 0.72
CA VAL A 25 -14.41 9.40 0.36
C VAL A 25 -13.08 9.80 -0.27
N GLN A 26 -12.00 9.21 0.22
CA GLN A 26 -10.64 9.51 -0.24
C GLN A 26 -10.19 8.51 -1.31
N ARG A 27 -9.45 8.99 -2.30
CA ARG A 27 -8.78 8.16 -3.31
C ARG A 27 -7.46 7.64 -2.78
N ALA A 28 -7.32 6.32 -2.71
CA ALA A 28 -6.05 5.67 -2.42
C ALA A 28 -5.24 5.37 -3.69
N CYS A 29 -3.91 5.54 -3.59
CA CYS A 29 -2.97 5.17 -4.65
C CYS A 29 -3.00 3.66 -4.93
N ASN A 30 -3.10 3.25 -6.20
CA ASN A 30 -3.11 1.82 -6.59
C ASN A 30 -1.81 1.08 -6.24
N GLY A 31 -0.70 1.82 -6.06
CA GLY A 31 0.63 1.26 -5.78
C GLY A 31 0.89 1.06 -4.30
N CYS A 32 1.04 2.17 -3.57
CA CYS A 32 1.40 2.15 -2.15
C CYS A 32 0.20 2.16 -1.19
N GLY A 33 -0.98 2.60 -1.64
CA GLY A 33 -2.19 2.71 -0.82
C GLY A 33 -2.36 4.05 -0.09
N ALA A 34 -1.41 4.99 -0.20
CA ALA A 34 -1.52 6.32 0.43
C ALA A 34 -2.74 7.10 -0.10
N PHE A 35 -3.37 7.90 0.76
CA PHE A 35 -4.48 8.77 0.38
C PHE A 35 -3.96 9.95 -0.43
N LEU A 36 -4.61 10.20 -1.58
CA LEU A 36 -4.22 11.26 -2.51
C LEU A 36 -5.13 12.49 -2.42
N GLY A 37 -6.20 12.42 -1.63
CA GLY A 37 -7.28 13.39 -1.53
C GLY A 37 -8.60 12.85 -2.06
N ASP A 38 -9.58 13.72 -2.24
CA ASP A 38 -10.98 13.39 -2.50
C ASP A 38 -11.14 12.54 -3.77
N VAL A 39 -12.06 11.57 -3.71
CA VAL A 39 -12.49 10.80 -4.87
C VAL A 39 -13.31 11.68 -5.81
N THR A 40 -13.12 11.50 -7.12
CA THR A 40 -13.92 12.21 -8.13
C THR A 40 -15.24 11.49 -8.40
N ASP A 41 -16.26 12.21 -8.89
CA ASP A 41 -17.54 11.61 -9.28
C ASP A 41 -17.37 10.50 -10.32
N ALA A 42 -16.45 10.67 -11.27
CA ALA A 42 -16.16 9.66 -12.29
C ALA A 42 -15.55 8.38 -11.70
N GLU A 43 -14.72 8.49 -10.66
CA GLU A 43 -14.18 7.32 -9.94
C GLU A 43 -15.25 6.62 -9.11
N MET A 44 -16.15 7.39 -8.49
CA MET A 44 -17.30 6.84 -7.76
C MET A 44 -18.28 6.12 -8.69
N ASP A 45 -18.60 6.70 -9.84
CA ASP A 45 -19.47 6.10 -10.85
C ASP A 45 -18.94 4.74 -11.31
N ARG A 46 -17.62 4.65 -11.59
CA ARG A 46 -16.97 3.38 -11.91
C ARG A 46 -17.14 2.35 -10.80
N ALA A 47 -16.93 2.75 -9.54
CA ALA A 47 -17.07 1.86 -8.40
C ALA A 47 -18.50 1.34 -8.25
N VAL A 48 -19.51 2.22 -8.38
CA VAL A 48 -20.93 1.86 -8.36
C VAL A 48 -21.27 0.86 -9.47
N HIS A 49 -20.64 0.98 -10.64
CA HIS A 49 -20.79 0.07 -11.77
C HIS A 49 -19.89 -1.17 -11.71
N GLY A 50 -19.13 -1.39 -10.62
CA GLY A 50 -18.23 -2.53 -10.48
C GLY A 50 -17.04 -2.51 -11.45
N LEU A 51 -16.73 -1.35 -12.03
CA LEU A 51 -15.59 -1.17 -12.93
C LEU A 51 -14.31 -0.89 -12.12
N PRO A 52 -13.14 -1.35 -12.59
CA PRO A 52 -11.88 -1.10 -11.89
C PRO A 52 -11.60 0.40 -11.83
N ALA A 53 -11.13 0.89 -10.68
CA ALA A 53 -10.66 2.27 -10.56
C ALA A 53 -9.46 2.51 -11.51
N GLY A 54 -9.36 3.73 -12.06
CA GLY A 54 -8.21 4.12 -12.88
C GLY A 54 -6.90 4.03 -12.10
N ASP A 55 -5.78 3.82 -12.79
CA ASP A 55 -4.46 3.86 -12.14
C ASP A 55 -4.06 5.33 -11.87
N VAL A 56 -3.99 5.71 -10.60
CA VAL A 56 -3.63 7.07 -10.15
C VAL A 56 -2.21 7.12 -9.58
N ARG A 57 -1.36 6.09 -9.80
CA ARG A 57 0.03 6.08 -9.31
C ARG A 57 0.85 7.27 -9.81
N GLY A 58 0.51 7.85 -10.97
CA GLY A 58 1.16 9.05 -11.50
C GLY A 58 0.85 10.34 -10.72
N GLU A 59 -0.22 10.35 -9.93
CA GLU A 59 -0.59 11.47 -9.05
C GLU A 59 0.11 11.38 -7.68
N CYS A 60 0.51 10.17 -7.27
CA CYS A 60 1.15 9.90 -6.00
C CYS A 60 2.64 10.29 -6.02
N ASP A 61 3.09 11.15 -5.11
CA ASP A 61 4.51 11.54 -5.05
C ASP A 61 5.47 10.37 -4.87
N HIS A 62 5.06 9.38 -4.07
CA HIS A 62 5.87 8.20 -3.83
C HIS A 62 5.91 7.28 -5.06
N CYS A 63 4.75 6.98 -5.66
CA CYS A 63 4.68 6.01 -6.77
C CYS A 63 4.92 6.61 -8.16
N ARG A 64 4.85 7.92 -8.34
CA ARG A 64 5.10 8.58 -9.62
C ARG A 64 6.47 8.20 -10.23
N PRO A 65 7.59 8.18 -9.47
CA PRO A 65 8.86 7.66 -9.98
C PRO A 65 8.79 6.24 -10.53
N LEU A 66 7.97 5.35 -9.95
CA LEU A 66 7.78 3.98 -10.47
C LEU A 66 7.05 3.99 -11.81
N VAL A 67 6.04 4.84 -11.97
CA VAL A 67 5.32 5.00 -13.25
C VAL A 67 6.27 5.53 -14.34
N GLU A 68 7.14 6.48 -14.00
CA GLU A 68 8.17 6.99 -14.91
C GLU A 68 9.17 5.90 -15.30
N LEU A 69 9.60 5.07 -14.35
CA LEU A 69 10.46 3.92 -14.62
C LEU A 69 9.77 2.89 -15.52
N GLU A 70 8.50 2.58 -15.27
CA GLU A 70 7.70 1.68 -16.13
C GLU A 70 7.58 2.25 -17.56
N ALA A 71 7.34 3.56 -17.70
CA ALA A 71 7.34 4.23 -19.00
C ALA A 71 8.71 4.17 -19.69
N ALA A 72 9.81 4.15 -18.92
CA ALA A 72 11.17 3.90 -19.41
C ALA A 72 11.48 2.41 -19.67
N SER A 73 10.45 1.55 -19.73
CA SER A 73 10.56 0.10 -19.95
C SER A 73 11.21 -0.70 -18.82
N CYS A 74 11.32 -0.13 -17.61
CA CYS A 74 11.68 -0.91 -16.43
C CYS A 74 10.56 -1.87 -16.05
N LYS A 75 10.93 -3.01 -15.46
CA LYS A 75 9.97 -3.89 -14.78
C LYS A 75 10.02 -3.63 -13.28
N THR A 76 8.85 -3.50 -12.66
CA THR A 76 8.72 -3.20 -11.24
C THR A 76 7.93 -4.30 -10.55
N TRP A 77 8.34 -4.67 -9.33
CA TRP A 77 7.62 -5.63 -8.51
C TRP A 77 7.55 -5.13 -7.07
N ARG A 78 6.34 -4.90 -6.55
CA ARG A 78 6.15 -4.69 -5.11
C ARG A 78 6.41 -6.01 -4.38
N LEU A 79 7.36 -6.00 -3.44
CA LEU A 79 7.64 -7.15 -2.59
C LEU A 79 6.79 -7.11 -1.34
N THR A 80 6.07 -8.19 -1.13
CA THR A 80 5.33 -8.49 0.10
C THR A 80 5.57 -9.96 0.44
N GLU A 81 5.25 -10.36 1.66
CA GLU A 81 5.28 -11.78 2.06
C GLU A 81 4.51 -12.68 1.08
N ARG A 82 3.40 -12.16 0.54
CA ARG A 82 2.58 -12.89 -0.44
C ARG A 82 3.19 -12.90 -1.84
N SER A 83 3.79 -11.80 -2.29
CA SER A 83 4.27 -11.69 -3.67
C SER A 83 5.66 -12.26 -3.88
N TYR A 84 6.51 -12.31 -2.85
CA TYR A 84 7.94 -12.63 -3.02
C TYR A 84 8.22 -13.98 -3.69
N PRO A 85 7.47 -15.09 -3.45
CA PRO A 85 7.80 -16.37 -4.09
C PRO A 85 7.60 -16.31 -5.61
N ARG A 86 6.54 -15.63 -6.06
CA ARG A 86 6.28 -15.40 -7.48
C ARG A 86 7.36 -14.51 -8.09
N VAL A 87 7.70 -13.41 -7.42
CA VAL A 87 8.72 -12.46 -7.91
C VAL A 87 10.09 -13.14 -8.01
N ALA A 88 10.49 -13.92 -7.01
CA ALA A 88 11.72 -14.70 -7.04
C ALA A 88 11.75 -15.65 -8.25
N HIS A 89 10.67 -16.41 -8.47
CA HIS A 89 10.56 -17.28 -9.62
C HIS A 89 10.68 -16.51 -10.94
N GLU A 90 10.00 -15.38 -11.10
CA GLU A 90 10.10 -14.55 -12.31
C GLU A 90 11.52 -14.01 -12.54
N VAL A 91 12.21 -13.60 -11.48
CA VAL A 91 13.59 -13.12 -11.56
C VAL A 91 14.53 -14.24 -12.01
N ASP A 92 14.37 -15.46 -11.49
CA ASP A 92 15.20 -16.61 -11.84
C ASP A 92 15.05 -17.05 -13.31
N GLN A 93 13.94 -16.66 -13.97
CA GLN A 93 13.70 -16.93 -15.39
C GLN A 93 14.29 -15.87 -16.34
N LEU A 94 14.86 -14.78 -15.81
CA LEU A 94 15.39 -13.71 -16.64
C LEU A 94 16.65 -14.12 -17.42
N ARG A 95 16.93 -13.34 -18.47
CA ARG A 95 18.15 -13.42 -19.28
C ARG A 95 18.92 -12.09 -19.20
N PRO A 96 20.26 -12.10 -19.07
CA PRO A 96 21.09 -13.25 -18.69
C PRO A 96 20.63 -13.84 -17.35
N TRP A 97 21.04 -15.07 -17.03
CA TRP A 97 20.53 -15.74 -15.83
C TRP A 97 20.86 -14.94 -14.58
N VAL A 98 19.84 -14.61 -13.79
CA VAL A 98 19.96 -13.86 -12.55
C VAL A 98 19.49 -14.77 -11.42
N PHE A 99 20.31 -14.92 -10.39
CA PHE A 99 19.96 -15.71 -9.22
C PHE A 99 19.25 -14.84 -8.18
N SER A 100 18.10 -15.28 -7.69
CA SER A 100 17.42 -14.67 -6.56
C SER A 100 17.31 -15.63 -5.36
N LYS A 101 17.25 -15.08 -4.15
CA LYS A 101 17.04 -15.86 -2.92
C LYS A 101 16.37 -15.01 -1.86
N GLY A 102 15.54 -15.63 -1.00
CA GLY A 102 15.01 -14.96 0.19
C GLY A 102 16.14 -14.32 1.00
N TYR A 103 15.92 -13.08 1.44
CA TYR A 103 16.82 -12.35 2.32
C TYR A 103 16.40 -12.56 3.77
N TRP A 104 17.26 -13.19 4.56
CA TRP A 104 16.93 -13.60 5.93
C TRP A 104 17.55 -12.66 6.96
N GLN A 105 16.78 -12.30 7.97
CA GLN A 105 17.23 -11.53 9.14
C GLN A 105 16.62 -12.13 10.41
N GLU A 106 17.27 -11.90 11.55
CA GLU A 106 16.71 -12.23 12.85
C GLU A 106 15.76 -11.11 13.29
N VAL A 107 14.49 -11.44 13.50
CA VAL A 107 13.45 -10.52 13.96
C VAL A 107 12.80 -11.15 15.20
N GLY A 108 12.93 -10.48 16.34
CA GLY A 108 12.40 -11.00 17.62
C GLY A 108 12.98 -12.37 18.01
N GLY A 109 14.28 -12.60 17.76
CA GLY A 109 14.95 -13.87 18.05
C GLY A 109 14.62 -15.03 17.10
N THR A 110 13.88 -14.77 16.02
CA THR A 110 13.53 -15.79 15.02
C THR A 110 14.12 -15.41 13.67
N LEU A 111 14.74 -16.37 12.98
CA LEU A 111 15.22 -16.17 11.62
C LEU A 111 14.04 -16.15 10.65
N GLN A 112 13.82 -15.03 9.97
CA GLN A 112 12.69 -14.80 9.08
C GLN A 112 13.18 -14.29 7.73
N VAL A 113 12.44 -14.62 6.65
CA VAL A 113 12.62 -13.94 5.36
C VAL A 113 11.99 -12.56 5.48
N VAL A 114 12.76 -11.52 5.20
CA VAL A 114 12.31 -10.11 5.27
C VAL A 114 12.36 -9.41 3.91
N GLY A 115 12.69 -10.14 2.85
CA GLY A 115 12.81 -9.60 1.50
C GLY A 115 13.35 -10.59 0.48
N LEU A 116 13.71 -10.05 -0.68
CA LEU A 116 14.33 -10.77 -1.80
C LEU A 116 15.69 -10.16 -2.11
N ARG A 117 16.67 -11.03 -2.27
CA ARG A 117 18.02 -10.68 -2.69
C ARG A 117 18.23 -11.14 -4.12
N VAL A 118 18.81 -10.28 -4.94
CA VAL A 118 19.13 -10.53 -6.36
C VAL A 118 20.65 -10.44 -6.52
N GLY A 119 21.24 -11.48 -7.09
CA GLY A 119 22.69 -11.64 -7.22
C GLY A 119 23.38 -12.27 -6.00
N ALA A 120 24.70 -12.18 -5.99
CA ALA A 120 25.59 -12.72 -4.96
C ALA A 120 26.73 -11.74 -4.66
N GLY A 121 27.46 -11.97 -3.57
CA GLY A 121 28.59 -11.10 -3.17
C GLY A 121 28.14 -9.76 -2.58
N GLU A 122 29.03 -8.77 -2.63
CA GLU A 122 28.83 -7.43 -2.06
C GLU A 122 27.89 -6.57 -2.91
N ASP A 123 27.95 -6.72 -4.23
CA ASP A 123 27.15 -5.95 -5.20
C ASP A 123 25.70 -6.43 -5.36
N ARG A 124 25.23 -7.29 -4.44
CA ARG A 124 23.87 -7.81 -4.46
C ARG A 124 22.85 -6.71 -4.19
N VAL A 125 21.71 -6.80 -4.86
CA VAL A 125 20.55 -5.94 -4.58
C VAL A 125 19.63 -6.65 -3.60
N VAL A 126 19.14 -5.94 -2.58
CA VAL A 126 18.21 -6.48 -1.59
C VAL A 126 17.02 -5.55 -1.50
N ALA A 127 15.85 -6.03 -1.88
CA ALA A 127 14.58 -5.35 -1.66
C ALA A 127 13.83 -6.03 -0.52
N ARG A 128 13.47 -5.26 0.51
CA ARG A 128 12.71 -5.72 1.68
C ARG A 128 11.21 -5.74 1.39
N PHE A 129 10.45 -6.42 2.25
CA PHE A 129 8.99 -6.32 2.17
C PHE A 129 8.51 -4.88 2.38
N GLY A 130 7.56 -4.46 1.55
CA GLY A 130 7.10 -3.07 1.43
C GLY A 130 7.81 -2.30 0.32
N GLU A 131 8.99 -2.72 -0.12
CA GLU A 131 9.76 -2.05 -1.18
C GLU A 131 9.42 -2.59 -2.58
N TRP A 132 9.92 -1.91 -3.61
CA TRP A 132 9.83 -2.34 -4.99
C TRP A 132 11.19 -2.74 -5.53
N LEU A 133 11.27 -3.95 -6.08
CA LEU A 133 12.38 -4.36 -6.91
C LEU A 133 12.17 -3.78 -8.32
N VAL A 134 13.19 -3.13 -8.86
CA VAL A 134 13.15 -2.54 -10.20
C VAL A 134 14.23 -3.20 -11.05
N ARG A 135 13.87 -3.72 -12.22
CA ARG A 135 14.82 -4.16 -13.25
C ARG A 135 14.83 -3.18 -14.41
N HIS A 136 16.00 -2.66 -14.70
CA HIS A 136 16.23 -1.72 -15.80
C HIS A 136 16.40 -2.45 -17.15
N PRO A 137 16.23 -1.74 -18.29
CA PRO A 137 16.35 -2.33 -19.61
C PRO A 137 17.74 -2.95 -19.90
N ASP A 138 18.79 -2.36 -19.36
CA ASP A 138 20.18 -2.86 -19.45
C ASP A 138 20.44 -4.10 -18.56
N GLY A 139 19.45 -4.51 -17.77
CA GLY A 139 19.48 -5.71 -16.94
C GLY A 139 19.92 -5.51 -15.50
N HIS A 140 20.36 -4.31 -15.09
CA HIS A 140 20.68 -4.07 -13.68
C HIS A 140 19.42 -3.93 -12.82
N PHE A 141 19.59 -4.09 -11.51
CA PHE A 141 18.51 -3.97 -10.54
C PHE A 141 18.74 -2.79 -9.60
N THR A 142 17.66 -2.14 -9.20
CA THR A 142 17.64 -1.16 -8.12
C THR A 142 16.44 -1.42 -7.21
N VAL A 143 16.39 -0.69 -6.09
CA VAL A 143 15.26 -0.71 -5.16
C VAL A 143 14.64 0.67 -5.11
N HIS A 144 13.31 0.71 -5.14
CA HIS A 144 12.56 1.87 -4.75
C HIS A 144 11.97 1.58 -3.37
N SER A 145 12.35 2.40 -2.39
CA SER A 145 12.02 2.19 -0.98
C SER A 145 10.51 2.15 -0.74
N ALA A 146 10.10 1.59 0.40
CA ALA A 146 8.73 1.69 0.87
C ALA A 146 8.35 3.18 1.08
N PRO A 147 7.05 3.54 1.01
CA PRO A 147 6.63 4.85 1.51
C PRO A 147 7.05 4.97 2.97
N ALA A 148 7.36 6.19 3.42
CA ALA A 148 7.43 6.44 4.85
C ALA A 148 6.10 5.98 5.47
N ALA A 149 6.15 5.25 6.57
CA ALA A 149 4.93 4.91 7.29
C ALA A 149 4.28 6.24 7.68
N GLU A 150 3.16 6.58 7.04
CA GLU A 150 2.30 7.62 7.58
C GLU A 150 1.83 7.11 8.93
N GLU A 151 2.10 7.88 9.99
CA GLU A 151 1.41 7.71 11.26
C GLU A 151 -0.08 7.77 10.95
N GLN A 152 -0.74 6.61 10.94
CA GLN A 152 -2.19 6.58 10.95
C GLN A 152 -2.60 7.40 12.17
N PRO A 153 -3.45 8.43 12.04
CA PRO A 153 -4.01 9.08 13.21
C PRO A 153 -4.65 7.98 14.03
N ALA A 154 -4.23 7.86 15.29
CA ALA A 154 -4.70 6.82 16.18
C ALA A 154 -6.24 6.77 16.11
N GLU A 155 -6.79 5.62 15.75
CA GLU A 155 -8.23 5.42 15.89
C GLU A 155 -8.58 5.74 17.35
N PRO A 156 -9.52 6.67 17.62
CA PRO A 156 -9.99 6.85 18.97
C PRO A 156 -10.55 5.50 19.45
N PRO A 157 -10.31 5.12 20.72
CA PRO A 157 -10.82 3.86 21.24
C PRO A 157 -12.33 3.82 21.01
N VAL A 158 -12.80 2.77 20.35
CA VAL A 158 -14.24 2.48 20.23
C VAL A 158 -14.73 2.16 21.64
N VAL A 159 -15.30 3.18 22.31
CA VAL A 159 -16.03 2.98 23.56
C VAL A 159 -17.37 2.38 23.15
N LEU A 160 -17.48 1.05 23.25
CA LEU A 160 -18.78 0.40 23.22
C LEU A 160 -19.44 0.70 24.57
N ASP A 161 -20.29 1.73 24.61
CA ASP A 161 -21.23 1.90 25.72
C ASP A 161 -22.21 0.73 25.69
N VAL A 162 -21.94 -0.26 26.53
CA VAL A 162 -22.89 -1.34 26.84
C VAL A 162 -23.94 -0.73 27.76
N GLU A 163 -24.88 0.02 27.18
CA GLU A 163 -26.05 0.47 27.94
C GLU A 163 -26.92 -0.74 28.31
N ASP A 164 -27.18 -0.83 29.62
CA ASP A 164 -28.14 -1.68 30.34
C ASP A 164 -28.97 -2.66 29.51
N VAL A 165 -28.58 -3.94 29.56
CA VAL A 165 -29.52 -5.03 29.31
C VAL A 165 -30.45 -5.09 30.53
N PRO A 166 -31.75 -4.73 30.42
CA PRO A 166 -32.65 -4.84 31.55
C PRO A 166 -32.76 -6.31 31.95
N GLY A 167 -32.43 -6.60 33.20
CA GLY A 167 -32.48 -7.93 33.79
C GLY A 167 -33.85 -8.56 33.61
N GLY A 168 -33.96 -9.47 32.64
CA GLY A 168 -35.09 -10.37 32.54
C GLY A 168 -35.04 -11.36 33.70
N GLU A 169 -35.93 -11.18 34.66
CA GLU A 169 -36.28 -12.22 35.62
C GLU A 169 -36.84 -13.42 34.85
N TYR A 170 -36.08 -14.51 34.83
CA TYR A 170 -36.59 -15.81 34.43
C TYR A 170 -37.35 -16.39 35.63
N LEU A 171 -38.68 -16.38 35.53
CA LEU A 171 -39.59 -17.22 36.34
C LEU A 171 -39.59 -18.67 35.82
#